data_AF-A0A941WFZ2-F1
#
_entry.id   AF-A0A941WFZ2-F1
#
_cell.length_a   1.000
_cell.length_b   1.000
_cell.length_c   1.000
_cell.angle_alpha   90.00
_cell.angle_beta   90.00
_cell.angle_gamma   90.00
#
_symmetry.space_group_name_H-M   'P 1'
#
loop_
_entity.id
_entity.type
_entity.pdbx_description
1 polymer ?
#
loop_
_entity_poly.entity_id
_entity_poly.type
_entity_poly.pdbx_seq_one_letter_code
_entity_poly.pdbx_strand_id
1 'polypeptide(L)'
;MKEVILNNGTKIPSIGVGVFRVEDANIAYETVKTALSVGYRHVDTAMIYGNEEAVGKAIRDSGIPREEIFLTTKLWNDDQRSGKVEEAIEASLKRLGMDYVNLYLVHWPVKETYVSVWKKMEAVYK
;
A
#
# COMPACT_ATOMS: atom_id res chain seq x y z
N MET A 1 16.68 5.51 -10.01
CA MET A 1 15.60 6.52 -9.81
C MET A 1 15.95 7.37 -8.60
N LYS A 2 15.56 8.65 -8.51
CA LYS A 2 15.85 9.46 -7.31
C LYS A 2 15.05 8.93 -6.12
N GLU A 3 15.69 8.79 -4.97
CA GLU A 3 15.08 8.32 -3.73
C GLU A 3 15.08 9.43 -2.67
N VAL A 4 14.14 9.35 -1.74
CA VAL A 4 14.11 10.15 -0.51
C VAL A 4 14.34 9.21 0.67
N ILE A 5 15.10 9.66 1.66
CA ILE A 5 15.36 8.91 2.89
C ILE A 5 14.35 9.38 3.95
N LEU A 6 13.52 8.46 4.44
CA LEU A 6 12.59 8.69 5.53
C LEU A 6 13.34 8.80 6.87
N ASN A 7 12.68 9.30 7.90
CA ASN A 7 13.29 9.55 9.22
C ASN A 7 13.82 8.28 9.93
N ASN A 8 13.43 7.09 9.48
CA ASN A 8 13.88 5.78 9.96
C ASN A 8 14.97 5.15 9.04
N GLY A 9 15.47 5.88 8.04
CA GLY A 9 16.46 5.39 7.07
C GLY A 9 15.89 4.61 5.89
N THR A 10 14.59 4.30 5.87
CA THR A 10 13.93 3.66 4.71
C THR A 10 14.02 4.57 3.49
N LYS A 11 14.39 3.99 2.34
CA LYS A 11 14.46 4.70 1.06
C LYS A 11 13.14 4.52 0.32
N ILE A 12 12.53 5.63 -0.10
CA ILE A 12 11.31 5.65 -0.91
C ILE A 12 11.62 6.25 -2.30
N PRO A 13 11.22 5.60 -3.40
CA PRO A 13 11.34 6.20 -4.73
C PRO A 13 10.47 7.47 -4.81
N SER A 14 11.07 8.56 -5.29
CA SER A 14 10.42 9.87 -5.39
C SER A 14 9.29 9.94 -6.42
N ILE A 15 9.21 8.95 -7.32
CA ILE A 15 8.18 8.83 -8.35
C ILE A 15 7.50 7.48 -8.16
N GLY A 16 6.17 7.49 -8.09
CA GLY A 16 5.34 6.30 -7.96
C GLY A 16 4.09 6.38 -8.83
N VAL A 17 3.44 5.24 -9.03
CA VAL A 17 2.15 5.13 -9.72
C VAL A 17 1.02 5.02 -8.68
N GLY A 18 0.01 5.88 -8.79
CA GLY A 18 -1.20 5.82 -7.96
C GLY A 18 -2.35 5.19 -8.74
N VAL A 19 -3.14 4.35 -8.08
CA VAL A 19 -4.26 3.62 -8.72
C VAL A 19 -5.65 3.99 -8.18
N PHE A 20 -5.80 5.20 -7.62
CA PHE A 20 -7.11 5.72 -7.22
C PHE A 20 -8.02 5.91 -8.44
N ARG A 21 -9.30 5.54 -8.32
CA ARG A 21 -10.32 5.58 -9.40
C ARG A 21 -10.02 4.71 -10.63
N VAL A 22 -9.10 3.76 -10.51
CA VAL A 22 -8.96 2.68 -11.50
C VAL A 22 -9.84 1.53 -11.03
N GLU A 23 -11.13 1.63 -11.34
CA GLU A 23 -12.19 0.74 -10.83
C GLU A 23 -12.18 -0.64 -11.51
N ASP A 24 -11.83 -0.68 -12.79
CA ASP A 24 -11.69 -1.93 -13.52
C ASP A 24 -10.39 -2.65 -13.09
N ALA A 25 -10.53 -3.88 -12.61
CA ALA A 25 -9.42 -4.67 -12.10
C ALA A 25 -8.37 -5.00 -13.18
N ASN A 26 -8.78 -5.20 -14.44
CA ASN A 26 -7.83 -5.46 -15.52
C ASN A 26 -7.05 -4.18 -15.86
N ILE A 27 -7.71 -3.02 -15.87
CA ILE A 27 -7.04 -1.73 -16.08
C ILE A 27 -6.07 -1.45 -14.91
N ALA A 28 -6.46 -1.72 -13.66
CA ALA A 28 -5.57 -1.56 -12.49
C ALA A 28 -4.33 -2.45 -12.60
N TYR A 29 -4.53 -3.73 -12.97
CA TYR A 29 -3.44 -4.68 -13.20
C TYR A 29 -2.50 -4.21 -14.31
N GLU A 30 -3.02 -3.86 -15.49
CA GLU A 30 -2.21 -3.40 -16.63
C GLU A 30 -1.49 -2.09 -16.33
N THR A 31 -2.12 -1.18 -15.58
CA THR A 31 -1.50 0.09 -15.14
C THR A 31 -0.25 -0.16 -14.31
N VAL A 32 -0.36 -1.02 -13.28
CA VAL A 32 0.77 -1.35 -12.40
C VAL A 32 1.83 -2.13 -13.16
N LYS A 33 1.44 -3.14 -13.94
CA LYS A 33 2.38 -3.95 -14.73
C LYS A 33 3.17 -3.10 -15.73
N THR A 34 2.49 -2.19 -16.42
CA THR A 34 3.12 -1.25 -17.35
C THR A 34 4.06 -0.28 -16.62
N ALA A 35 3.63 0.28 -15.49
CA ALA A 35 4.48 1.17 -14.71
C ALA A 35 5.78 0.47 -14.27
N LEU A 36 5.67 -0.76 -13.76
CA LEU A 36 6.82 -1.57 -13.36
C LEU A 36 7.76 -1.89 -14.53
N SER A 37 7.21 -2.21 -15.72
CA SER A 37 8.00 -2.53 -16.91
C SER A 37 8.77 -1.34 -17.47
N VAL A 38 8.25 -0.13 -17.34
CA VAL A 38 8.94 1.11 -17.74
C VAL A 38 9.83 1.70 -16.65
N GLY A 39 10.00 0.98 -15.53
CA GLY A 39 11.01 1.28 -14.52
C GLY A 39 10.50 1.86 -13.21
N TYR A 40 9.18 2.01 -13.01
CA TYR A 40 8.65 2.39 -11.70
C TYR A 40 8.99 1.32 -10.66
N ARG A 41 9.24 1.78 -9.43
CA ARG A 41 9.49 0.92 -8.26
C ARG A 41 8.68 1.38 -7.05
N HIS A 42 7.69 2.24 -7.22
CA HIS A 42 6.81 2.69 -6.14
C HIS A 42 5.35 2.64 -6.63
N VAL A 43 4.51 1.90 -5.90
CA VAL A 43 3.08 1.71 -6.20
C VAL A 43 2.27 2.15 -4.99
N ASP A 44 1.28 3.01 -5.21
CA ASP A 44 0.34 3.49 -4.20
C ASP A 44 -1.08 2.99 -4.50
N THR A 45 -1.65 2.26 -3.54
CA THR A 45 -3.07 1.85 -3.51
C THR A 45 -3.67 2.16 -2.13
N ALA A 46 -4.90 1.73 -1.89
CA ALA A 46 -5.57 1.75 -0.60
C ALA A 46 -6.68 0.70 -0.59
N MET A 47 -7.02 0.18 0.59
CA MET A 47 -8.15 -0.76 0.73
C MET A 47 -9.42 -0.24 0.06
N ILE A 48 -9.75 1.05 0.29
CA ILE A 48 -10.97 1.67 -0.24
C ILE A 48 -10.98 1.81 -1.77
N TYR A 49 -9.85 1.67 -2.45
CA TYR A 49 -9.81 1.76 -3.91
C TYR A 49 -10.36 0.48 -4.58
N GLY A 50 -10.52 -0.61 -3.82
CA GLY A 50 -11.13 -1.85 -4.31
C GLY A 50 -10.24 -2.65 -5.28
N ASN A 51 -8.96 -2.29 -5.44
CA ASN A 51 -8.08 -2.85 -6.46
C ASN A 51 -6.77 -3.44 -5.92
N GLU A 52 -6.67 -3.69 -4.60
CA GLU A 52 -5.50 -4.32 -3.98
C GLU A 52 -5.19 -5.70 -4.59
N GLU A 53 -6.20 -6.51 -4.91
CA GLU A 53 -5.98 -7.82 -5.54
C GLU A 53 -5.32 -7.72 -6.92
N ALA A 54 -5.77 -6.77 -7.74
CA ALA A 54 -5.21 -6.50 -9.06
C ALA A 54 -3.77 -5.97 -8.98
N VAL A 55 -3.50 -5.06 -8.05
CA VAL A 55 -2.15 -4.52 -7.76
C VAL A 55 -1.20 -5.64 -7.33
N GLY A 56 -1.64 -6.47 -6.39
CA GLY A 56 -0.88 -7.61 -5.88
C GLY A 56 -0.53 -8.61 -6.99
N LYS A 57 -1.51 -8.92 -7.84
CA LYS A 57 -1.30 -9.79 -9.02
C LYS A 57 -0.29 -9.18 -10.00
N ALA A 58 -0.39 -7.88 -10.31
CA ALA A 58 0.54 -7.21 -11.22
C ALA A 58 1.98 -7.20 -10.71
N ILE A 59 2.18 -7.04 -9.40
CA ILE A 59 3.50 -7.11 -8.77
C ILE A 59 4.10 -8.51 -8.92
N ARG A 60 3.36 -9.57 -8.57
CA ARG A 60 3.85 -10.96 -8.71
C ARG A 60 4.16 -11.33 -10.16
N ASP A 61 3.30 -10.93 -11.09
CA ASP A 61 3.43 -11.23 -12.51
C ASP A 61 4.46 -10.32 -13.23
N SER A 62 5.04 -9.33 -12.55
CA SER A 62 6.06 -8.45 -13.12
C SER A 62 7.42 -9.13 -13.26
N GLY A 63 7.67 -10.19 -12.48
CA GLY A 63 8.98 -10.86 -12.41
C GLY A 63 10.07 -10.05 -11.68
N ILE A 64 9.74 -8.88 -11.14
CA ILE A 64 10.66 -8.06 -10.35
C ILE A 64 10.69 -8.59 -8.91
N PRO A 65 11.88 -8.76 -8.29
CA PRO A 65 11.99 -9.13 -6.88
C PRO A 65 11.15 -8.20 -5.99
N ARG A 66 10.39 -8.76 -5.05
CA ARG A 66 9.44 -8.01 -4.23
C ARG A 66 10.13 -6.88 -3.46
N GLU A 67 11.34 -7.12 -2.98
CA GLU A 67 12.18 -6.17 -2.25
C GLU A 67 12.60 -4.94 -3.06
N GLU A 68 12.56 -4.99 -4.40
CA GLU A 68 12.82 -3.83 -5.25
C GLU A 68 11.60 -2.91 -5.39
N ILE A 69 10.40 -3.36 -4.98
CA ILE A 69 9.15 -2.61 -5.14
C ILE A 69 8.76 -1.98 -3.81
N PHE A 70 8.57 -0.67 -3.80
CA PHE A 70 8.01 0.08 -2.69
C PHE A 70 6.47 0.10 -2.82
N LEU A 71 5.78 -0.68 -1.98
CA LEU A 71 4.32 -0.77 -2.00
C LEU A 71 3.71 -0.01 -0.82
N THR A 72 2.77 0.88 -1.13
CA THR A 72 1.99 1.66 -0.15
C THR A 72 0.51 1.26 -0.22
N THR A 73 -0.10 1.00 0.94
CA THR A 73 -1.57 0.91 1.09
C THR A 73 -2.03 1.65 2.35
N LYS A 74 -3.35 1.77 2.57
CA LYS A 74 -3.92 2.69 3.55
C LYS A 74 -5.09 2.10 4.32
N LEU A 75 -5.14 2.39 5.61
CA LEU A 75 -6.23 2.07 6.53
C LEU A 75 -7.45 2.95 6.26
N TRP A 76 -8.61 2.34 6.04
CA TRP A 76 -9.85 3.08 5.82
C TRP A 76 -10.54 3.51 7.13
N ASN A 77 -11.46 4.45 7.00
CA ASN A 77 -12.12 5.13 8.11
C ASN A 77 -12.97 4.20 8.98
N ASP A 78 -13.62 3.20 8.38
CA ASP A 78 -14.50 2.29 9.12
C ASP A 78 -13.70 1.35 10.04
N ASP A 79 -12.50 0.95 9.61
CA ASP A 79 -11.57 0.16 10.43
C ASP A 79 -10.96 1.00 11.56
N GLN A 80 -10.72 2.30 11.31
CA GLN A 80 -10.34 3.23 12.39
C GLN A 80 -11.45 3.34 13.45
N ARG A 81 -12.71 3.50 13.03
CA ARG A 81 -13.87 3.64 13.94
C ARG A 81 -14.15 2.37 14.73
N SER A 82 -14.01 1.22 14.10
CA SER A 82 -14.21 -0.08 14.76
C SER A 82 -13.00 -0.51 15.61
N GLY A 83 -11.85 0.15 15.45
CA GLY A 83 -10.61 -0.18 16.13
C GLY A 83 -9.93 -1.45 15.62
N LYS A 84 -10.39 -2.04 14.51
CA LYS A 84 -9.89 -3.30 13.91
C LYS A 84 -8.67 -3.08 13.01
N VAL A 85 -7.68 -2.37 13.54
CA VAL A 85 -6.52 -1.91 12.75
C VAL A 85 -5.65 -3.06 12.28
N GLU A 86 -5.37 -4.02 13.16
CA GLU A 86 -4.50 -5.18 12.85
C GLU A 86 -5.18 -6.08 11.82
N GLU A 87 -6.47 -6.36 12.01
CA GLU A 87 -7.26 -7.16 11.07
C GLU A 87 -7.39 -6.49 9.71
N ALA A 88 -7.48 -5.15 9.66
CA ALA A 88 -7.50 -4.41 8.41
C ALA A 88 -6.16 -4.47 7.66
N ILE A 89 -5.04 -4.43 8.38
CA ILE A 89 -3.70 -4.63 7.80
C ILE A 89 -3.59 -6.03 7.21
N GLU A 90 -3.94 -7.07 7.99
CA GLU A 90 -3.92 -8.46 7.53
C GLU A 90 -4.82 -8.68 6.31
N ALA A 91 -6.01 -8.07 6.30
CA ALA A 91 -6.92 -8.17 5.16
C ALA A 91 -6.35 -7.50 3.90
N SER A 92 -5.68 -6.36 4.03
CA SER A 92 -4.96 -5.72 2.92
C SER A 92 -3.80 -6.58 2.42
N LEU A 93 -2.97 -7.10 3.32
CA LEU A 93 -1.86 -8.02 2.97
C LEU A 93 -2.36 -9.27 2.24
N LYS A 94 -3.49 -9.84 2.70
CA LYS A 94 -4.14 -10.98 2.05
C LYS A 94 -4.63 -10.65 0.64
N ARG A 95 -5.32 -9.52 0.44
CA ARG A 95 -5.77 -9.09 -0.91
C ARG A 95 -4.58 -8.84 -1.83
N LEU A 96 -3.56 -8.13 -1.34
CA LEU A 96 -2.32 -7.90 -2.07
C LEU A 96 -1.56 -9.21 -2.33
N GLY A 97 -1.76 -10.25 -1.51
CA GLY A 97 -0.98 -11.49 -1.52
C GLY A 97 0.50 -11.21 -1.25
N MET A 98 0.76 -10.48 -0.16
CA MET A 98 2.10 -10.04 0.28
C MET A 98 2.25 -10.26 1.79
N ASP A 99 3.47 -10.52 2.24
CA ASP A 99 3.76 -10.64 3.69
C ASP A 99 4.00 -9.28 4.36
N TYR A 100 4.32 -8.25 3.56
CA TYR A 100 4.57 -6.89 4.06
C TYR A 100 4.26 -5.81 3.02
N VAL A 101 4.08 -4.59 3.50
CA VAL A 101 4.10 -3.34 2.72
C VAL A 101 5.23 -2.45 3.20
N ASN A 102 5.74 -1.59 2.33
CA ASN A 102 6.83 -0.69 2.66
C ASN A 102 6.33 0.53 3.46
N LEU A 103 5.08 0.91 3.23
CA LEU A 103 4.42 2.01 3.93
C LEU A 103 2.93 1.71 4.12
N TYR A 104 2.43 1.90 5.33
CA TYR A 104 1.02 1.82 5.66
C TYR A 104 0.57 3.15 6.25
N LEU A 105 -0.51 3.72 5.74
CA LEU A 105 -0.95 5.08 6.10
C LEU A 105 -2.34 5.08 6.72
N VAL A 106 -2.56 5.97 7.68
CA VAL A 106 -3.92 6.41 8.05
C VAL A 106 -4.47 7.24 6.90
N HIS A 107 -5.53 6.78 6.24
CA HIS A 107 -6.00 7.44 5.01
C HIS A 107 -6.62 8.81 5.28
N TRP A 108 -7.41 8.93 6.36
CA TRP A 108 -7.97 10.21 6.80
C TRP A 108 -7.93 10.33 8.32
N PRO A 109 -7.82 11.56 8.86
CA PRO A 109 -7.81 11.81 10.30
C PRO A 109 -9.24 11.69 10.86
N VAL A 110 -9.69 10.47 11.12
CA VAL A 110 -10.98 10.25 11.79
C VAL A 110 -10.88 10.75 13.23
N LYS A 111 -11.77 11.68 13.59
CA LYS A 111 -11.78 12.33 14.92
C LYS A 111 -11.76 11.27 16.04
N GLU A 112 -10.94 11.51 17.06
CA GLU A 112 -10.79 10.68 18.27
C GLU A 112 -10.23 9.26 18.05
N THR A 113 -9.91 8.84 16.82
CA THR A 113 -9.35 7.51 16.55
C THR A 113 -7.86 7.54 16.19
N TYR A 114 -7.37 8.59 15.54
CA TYR A 114 -6.03 8.58 14.92
C TYR A 114 -4.87 8.31 15.91
N VAL A 115 -4.95 8.74 17.17
CA VAL A 115 -3.91 8.46 18.17
C VAL A 115 -3.87 6.98 18.57
N SER A 116 -5.03 6.36 18.81
CA SER A 116 -5.09 4.94 19.18
C SER A 116 -4.74 4.05 17.99
N VAL A 117 -5.18 4.43 16.79
CA VAL A 117 -4.78 3.79 15.53
C VAL A 117 -3.27 3.82 15.35
N TRP A 118 -2.64 4.98 15.55
CA TRP A 118 -1.19 5.11 15.40
C TRP A 118 -0.43 4.18 16.36
N LYS A 119 -0.84 4.10 17.63
CA LYS A 119 -0.22 3.17 18.60
C LYS A 119 -0.32 1.70 18.17
N LYS A 120 -1.43 1.29 17.54
CA LYS A 120 -1.58 -0.05 16.99
C LYS A 120 -0.67 -0.29 15.79
N MET A 121 -0.54 0.71 14.92
CA MET A 121 0.39 0.66 13.79
C MET A 121 1.86 0.57 14.26
N GLU A 122 2.23 1.29 15.32
CA GLU A 122 3.56 1.18 15.94
C GLU A 122 3.82 -0.23 16.48
N ALA A 123 2.81 -0.88 17.08
CA ALA A 123 2.96 -2.22 17.66
C ALA A 123 3.22 -3.32 16.62
N VAL A 124 2.77 -3.14 15.37
CA VAL A 124 2.99 -4.10 14.27
C VAL A 124 4.19 -3.74 13.39
N TYR A 125 4.74 -2.54 13.54
CA TYR A 125 5.93 -2.11 12.82
C TYR A 125 7.17 -2.81 13.39
N LYS A 126 7.95 -3.47 12.53
CA LYS A 126 9.14 -4.26 12.88
C LYS A 126 10.35 -3.78 12.10
#